data_AF-A0A178IFH2-F1
#
_entry.id   AF-A0A178IFH2-F1
#
_cell.length_a   1.000
_cell.length_b   1.000
_cell.length_c   1.000
_cell.angle_alpha   90.00
_cell.angle_beta   90.00
_cell.angle_gamma   90.00
#
_symmetry.space_group_name_H-M   'P 1'
#
loop_
_entity.id
_entity.type
_entity.pdbx_description
1 polymer ?
#
loop_
_entity_poly.entity_id
_entity_poly.type
_entity_poly.pdbx_seq_one_letter_code
_entity_poly.pdbx_strand_id
1 'polypeptide(L)'
;MKNRRAAVLILLAIASGLAAFFATHAFRAGSPPGDEMRWLADEFALTPAQAAAIRQLEADYAPVCAEHCRRINEIRARLAALEKNSPDYEAARAQWTELVRECNAATMRHLESVAAAMSPGQGRRYLALVVPKLARHEHTQPFGLK
;
A
#
# COMPACT_ATOMS: atom_id res chain seq x y z
N MET A 1 0.82 45.89 -13.95
CA MET A 1 1.91 44.88 -14.05
C MET A 1 2.15 44.07 -12.78
N LYS A 2 1.93 44.62 -11.57
CA LYS A 2 2.14 43.93 -10.27
C LYS A 2 1.22 42.71 -10.05
N ASN A 3 -0.03 42.81 -10.49
CA ASN A 3 -1.07 41.79 -10.29
C ASN A 3 -0.86 40.54 -11.15
N ARG A 4 -0.28 40.71 -12.36
CA ARG A 4 0.10 39.60 -13.24
C ARG A 4 1.25 38.77 -12.66
N ARG A 5 2.22 39.44 -12.03
CA ARG A 5 3.36 38.76 -11.37
C ARG A 5 2.89 37.97 -10.14
N ALA A 6 1.97 38.54 -9.34
CA ALA A 6 1.36 37.84 -8.21
C ALA A 6 0.54 36.61 -8.65
N ALA A 7 -0.28 36.74 -9.70
CA ALA A 7 -1.05 35.62 -10.24
C ALA A 7 -0.17 34.48 -10.79
N VAL A 8 0.93 34.82 -11.47
CA VAL A 8 1.91 33.83 -11.97
C VAL A 8 2.61 33.11 -10.81
N LEU A 9 2.97 33.81 -9.74
CA LEU A 9 3.59 33.19 -8.56
C LEU A 9 2.63 32.25 -7.82
N ILE A 10 1.35 32.60 -7.72
CA ILE A 10 0.32 31.75 -7.10
C ILE A 10 0.09 30.48 -7.94
N LEU A 11 0.00 30.62 -9.27
CA LEU A 11 -0.13 29.48 -10.17
C LEU A 11 1.08 28.55 -10.13
N LEU A 12 2.30 29.10 -10.03
CA LEU A 12 3.52 28.32 -9.84
C LEU A 12 3.55 27.59 -8.49
N ALA A 13 3.11 28.23 -7.40
CA ALA A 13 3.03 27.60 -6.09
C ALA A 13 2.00 26.45 -6.08
N ILE A 14 0.81 26.67 -6.66
CA ILE A 14 -0.22 25.63 -6.78
C ILE A 14 0.28 24.48 -7.68
N ALA A 15 0.88 24.77 -8.82
CA ALA A 15 1.45 23.76 -9.72
C ALA A 15 2.56 22.95 -9.03
N SER A 16 3.43 23.60 -8.24
CA SER A 16 4.47 22.91 -7.45
C SER A 16 3.88 22.06 -6.33
N GLY A 17 2.79 22.51 -5.68
CA GLY A 17 2.08 21.74 -4.65
C GLY A 17 1.38 20.52 -5.21
N LEU A 18 0.70 20.65 -6.36
CA LEU A 18 0.12 19.50 -7.07
C LEU A 18 1.21 18.55 -7.60
N ALA A 19 2.28 19.06 -8.18
CA ALA A 19 3.38 18.24 -8.65
C ALA A 19 4.05 17.47 -7.50
N ALA A 20 4.26 18.10 -6.35
CA ALA A 20 4.79 17.44 -5.15
C ALA A 20 3.81 16.41 -4.58
N PHE A 21 2.50 16.69 -4.58
CA PHE A 21 1.46 15.75 -4.16
C PHE A 21 1.39 14.53 -5.08
N PHE A 22 1.36 14.72 -6.40
CA PHE A 22 1.36 13.63 -7.36
C PHE A 22 2.68 12.86 -7.38
N ALA A 23 3.82 13.54 -7.26
CA ALA A 23 5.12 12.87 -7.16
C ALA A 23 5.21 12.04 -5.87
N THR A 24 4.83 12.59 -4.71
CA THR A 24 4.83 11.80 -3.47
C THR A 24 3.80 10.68 -3.49
N HIS A 25 2.65 10.83 -4.15
CA HIS A 25 1.70 9.74 -4.33
C HIS A 25 2.22 8.67 -5.30
N ALA A 26 2.90 9.07 -6.38
CA ALA A 26 3.46 8.16 -7.39
C ALA A 26 4.74 7.45 -6.91
N PHE A 27 5.57 8.09 -6.08
CA PHE A 27 6.77 7.50 -5.49
C PHE A 27 6.47 6.68 -4.22
N ARG A 28 5.33 6.92 -3.54
CA ARG A 28 4.84 6.07 -2.44
C ARG A 28 4.06 4.86 -2.95
N ALA A 29 3.53 4.92 -4.17
CA ALA A 29 3.14 3.73 -4.90
C ALA A 29 4.43 3.03 -5.34
N GLY A 30 4.62 1.77 -4.97
CA GLY A 30 5.69 0.93 -5.53
C GLY A 30 5.56 0.83 -7.06
N SER A 31 6.51 0.11 -7.67
CA SER A 31 6.67 -0.17 -9.12
C SER A 31 5.48 0.23 -10.02
N PRO A 32 5.70 0.90 -11.16
CA PRO A 32 4.62 1.32 -12.04
C PRO A 32 3.65 0.15 -12.28
N PRO A 33 2.33 0.34 -12.04
CA PRO A 33 1.37 -0.76 -11.87
C PRO A 33 1.31 -1.76 -13.03
N GLY A 34 1.78 -1.37 -14.22
CA GLY A 34 1.90 -2.26 -15.37
C GLY A 34 3.03 -3.30 -15.27
N ASP A 35 4.10 -3.04 -14.53
CA ASP A 35 5.26 -3.96 -14.45
C ASP A 35 5.03 -5.11 -13.47
N GLU A 36 4.30 -4.88 -12.38
CA GLU A 36 4.01 -5.91 -11.37
C GLU A 36 2.96 -6.89 -11.87
N MET A 37 1.86 -6.41 -12.47
CA MET A 37 0.84 -7.28 -13.06
C MET A 37 1.37 -8.05 -14.28
N ARG A 38 2.24 -7.43 -15.09
CA ARG A 38 2.91 -8.15 -16.20
C ARG A 38 3.80 -9.26 -15.67
N TRP A 39 4.65 -8.95 -14.68
CA TRP A 39 5.48 -9.97 -14.03
C TRP A 39 4.63 -11.09 -13.43
N LEU A 40 3.55 -10.78 -12.72
CA LEU A 40 2.68 -11.78 -12.11
C LEU A 40 2.00 -12.66 -13.16
N ALA A 41 1.58 -12.07 -14.29
CA ALA A 41 1.01 -12.81 -15.41
C ALA A 41 2.02 -13.78 -16.03
N ASP A 42 3.24 -13.33 -16.26
CA ASP A 42 4.32 -14.14 -16.85
C ASP A 42 4.77 -15.24 -15.88
N GLU A 43 5.02 -14.89 -14.62
CA GLU A 43 5.52 -15.80 -13.57
C GLU A 43 4.53 -16.93 -13.26
N PHE A 44 3.23 -16.63 -13.23
CA PHE A 44 2.19 -17.60 -12.86
C PHE A 44 1.40 -18.14 -14.07
N ALA A 45 1.84 -17.83 -15.29
CA ALA A 45 1.20 -18.23 -16.55
C ALA A 45 -0.30 -17.94 -16.56
N LEU A 46 -0.67 -16.71 -16.17
CA LEU A 46 -2.07 -16.30 -16.05
C LEU A 46 -2.70 -16.15 -17.43
N THR A 47 -3.90 -16.68 -17.59
CA THR A 47 -4.73 -16.35 -18.76
C THR A 47 -5.16 -14.88 -18.72
N PRO A 48 -5.52 -14.27 -19.86
CA PRO A 48 -6.02 -12.90 -19.88
C PRO A 48 -7.22 -12.67 -18.94
N ALA A 49 -8.10 -13.67 -18.80
CA ALA A 49 -9.25 -13.62 -17.90
C ALA A 49 -8.83 -13.61 -16.42
N GLN A 50 -7.88 -14.46 -16.04
CA GLN A 50 -7.35 -14.49 -14.66
C GLN A 50 -6.62 -13.20 -14.32
N ALA A 51 -5.81 -12.68 -15.25
CA ALA A 51 -5.12 -11.41 -15.06
C ALA A 51 -6.11 -10.24 -14.92
N ALA A 52 -7.24 -10.25 -15.65
CA ALA A 52 -8.29 -9.24 -15.49
C ALA A 52 -9.00 -9.36 -14.13
N ALA A 53 -9.30 -10.58 -13.69
CA ALA A 53 -9.90 -10.81 -12.36
C ALA A 53 -8.97 -10.34 -11.23
N ILE A 54 -7.67 -10.64 -11.32
CA ILE A 54 -6.69 -10.20 -10.32
C ILE A 54 -6.55 -8.67 -10.31
N ARG A 55 -6.52 -8.01 -11.47
CA ARG A 55 -6.54 -6.53 -11.53
C ARG A 55 -7.75 -5.93 -10.82
N GLN A 56 -8.92 -6.55 -10.95
CA GLN A 56 -10.11 -6.09 -10.24
C GLN A 56 -9.94 -6.26 -8.72
N LEU A 57 -9.44 -7.42 -8.27
CA LEU A 57 -9.15 -7.66 -6.85
C LEU A 57 -8.13 -6.66 -6.29
N GLU A 58 -7.10 -6.31 -7.05
CA GLU A 58 -6.12 -5.28 -6.69
C GLU A 58 -6.78 -3.90 -6.58
N ALA A 59 -7.60 -3.51 -7.56
CA ALA A 59 -8.30 -2.24 -7.57
C ALA A 59 -9.27 -2.11 -6.38
N ASP A 60 -9.99 -3.18 -6.04
CA ASP A 60 -10.93 -3.22 -4.91
C ASP A 60 -10.19 -3.16 -3.56
N TYR A 61 -9.02 -3.78 -3.47
CA TYR A 61 -8.21 -3.80 -2.25
C TYR A 61 -7.36 -2.54 -2.04
N ALA A 62 -6.97 -1.85 -3.11
CA ALA A 62 -6.15 -0.64 -3.04
C ALA A 62 -6.63 0.41 -2.01
N PRO A 63 -7.92 0.82 -1.96
CA PRO A 63 -8.38 1.78 -0.96
C PRO A 63 -8.28 1.24 0.48
N VAL A 64 -8.50 -0.06 0.68
CA VAL A 64 -8.37 -0.72 1.99
C VAL A 64 -6.91 -0.71 2.46
N CYS A 65 -5.99 -1.07 1.58
CA CYS A 65 -4.55 -1.02 1.85
C CYS A 65 -4.09 0.41 2.19
N ALA A 66 -4.53 1.40 1.41
CA ALA A 66 -4.20 2.81 1.62
C ALA A 66 -4.68 3.32 2.99
N GLU A 67 -5.90 2.95 3.40
CA GLU A 67 -6.45 3.34 4.69
C GLU A 67 -5.70 2.72 5.87
N HIS A 68 -5.34 1.43 5.79
CA HIS A 68 -4.47 0.81 6.79
C HIS A 68 -3.10 1.51 6.87
N CYS A 69 -2.48 1.80 5.73
CA CYS A 69 -1.20 2.52 5.68
C CYS A 69 -1.31 3.92 6.31
N ARG A 70 -2.41 4.65 6.07
CA ARG A 70 -2.65 5.96 6.68
C ARG A 70 -2.72 5.85 8.20
N ARG A 71 -3.57 4.96 8.72
CA ARG A 71 -3.74 4.74 10.18
C ARG A 71 -2.43 4.31 10.85
N ILE A 72 -1.68 3.40 10.22
CA ILE A 72 -0.36 2.93 10.67
C ILE A 72 0.64 4.09 10.74
N ASN A 73 0.68 4.96 9.74
CA ASN A 73 1.58 6.11 9.76
C ASN A 73 1.23 7.13 10.86
N GLU A 74 -0.06 7.36 11.10
CA GLU A 74 -0.53 8.27 12.17
C GLU A 74 -0.13 7.77 13.55
N ILE A 75 -0.34 6.48 13.83
CA ILE A 75 0.03 5.92 15.13
C ILE A 75 1.56 5.85 15.31
N ARG A 76 2.35 5.69 14.23
CA ARG A 76 3.83 5.78 14.29
C ARG A 76 4.29 7.18 14.66
N ALA A 77 3.70 8.20 14.03
CA ALA A 77 4.01 9.58 14.36
C ALA A 77 3.65 9.89 15.83
N ARG A 78 2.51 9.38 16.31
CA ARG A 78 2.11 9.49 17.71
C ARG A 78 3.11 8.81 18.65
N LEU A 79 3.49 7.57 18.38
CA LEU A 79 4.46 6.82 19.17
C LEU A 79 5.84 7.51 19.24
N ALA A 80 6.26 8.16 18.14
CA ALA A 80 7.52 8.90 18.10
C ALA A 80 7.49 10.20 18.92
N ALA A 81 6.31 10.80 19.12
CA ALA A 81 6.14 12.04 19.87
C ALA A 81 5.91 11.84 21.38
N LEU A 82 5.53 10.62 21.80
CA LEU A 82 5.21 10.30 23.18
C LEU A 82 6.46 9.89 23.98
N GLU A 83 6.46 10.21 25.28
CA GLU A 83 7.48 9.71 26.20
C GLU A 83 7.34 8.19 26.37
N LYS A 84 8.45 7.47 26.21
CA LYS A 84 8.48 6.01 26.35
C LYS A 84 7.96 5.59 27.74
N ASN A 85 7.16 4.52 27.77
CA ASN A 85 6.54 3.96 28.98
C ASN A 85 5.50 4.86 29.68
N SER A 86 5.14 6.01 29.11
CA SER A 86 3.97 6.76 29.59
C SER A 86 2.67 5.98 29.35
N PRO A 87 1.59 6.20 30.13
CA PRO A 87 0.30 5.57 29.88
C PRO A 87 -0.22 5.78 28.45
N ASP A 88 0.00 6.97 27.89
CA ASP A 88 -0.37 7.28 26.50
C ASP A 88 0.47 6.52 25.48
N TYR A 89 1.76 6.29 25.76
CA TYR A 89 2.63 5.49 24.92
C TYR A 89 2.20 4.02 24.92
N GLU A 90 1.87 3.45 26.08
CA GLU A 90 1.36 2.09 26.19
C GLU A 90 0.01 1.92 25.47
N ALA A 91 -0.89 2.89 25.60
CA ALA A 91 -2.15 2.90 24.86
C ALA A 91 -1.92 2.97 23.34
N ALA A 92 -1.03 3.86 22.89
CA ALA A 92 -0.67 3.95 21.47
C ALA A 92 0.01 2.67 20.95
N ARG A 93 0.79 1.97 21.81
CA ARG A 93 1.45 0.71 21.47
C ARG A 93 0.46 -0.45 21.34
N ALA A 94 -0.56 -0.49 22.19
CA ALA A 94 -1.66 -1.44 22.06
C ALA A 94 -2.44 -1.20 20.76
N GLN A 95 -2.76 0.07 20.45
CA GLN A 95 -3.40 0.45 19.19
C GLN A 95 -2.56 0.09 17.96
N TRP A 96 -1.24 0.31 18.01
CA TRP A 96 -0.32 -0.12 16.95
C TRP A 96 -0.41 -1.63 16.68
N THR A 97 -0.35 -2.44 17.74
CA THR A 97 -0.40 -3.91 17.63
C THR A 97 -1.70 -4.36 16.98
N GLU A 98 -2.82 -3.76 17.37
CA GLU A 98 -4.13 -4.09 16.80
C GLU A 98 -4.24 -3.67 15.32
N LEU A 99 -3.80 -2.47 14.96
CA LEU A 99 -3.79 -1.99 13.58
C LEU A 99 -2.95 -2.86 12.65
N VAL A 100 -1.78 -3.29 13.11
CA VAL A 100 -0.90 -4.20 12.35
C VAL A 100 -1.58 -5.56 12.16
N ARG A 101 -2.25 -6.08 13.19
CA ARG A 101 -3.01 -7.33 13.12
C ARG A 101 -4.16 -7.24 12.10
N GLU A 102 -4.93 -6.15 12.14
CA GLU A 102 -6.00 -5.87 11.19
C GLU A 102 -5.47 -5.83 9.74
N CYS A 103 -4.40 -5.07 9.51
CA CYS A 103 -3.79 -4.90 8.19
C CYS A 103 -3.24 -6.23 7.63
N ASN A 104 -2.55 -7.01 8.47
CA ASN A 104 -2.05 -8.33 8.07
C ASN A 104 -3.19 -9.30 7.73
N ALA A 105 -4.27 -9.28 8.52
CA ALA A 105 -5.43 -10.12 8.25
C ALA A 105 -6.15 -9.73 6.95
N ALA A 106 -6.29 -8.42 6.68
CA ALA A 106 -6.86 -7.92 5.44
C ALA A 106 -6.00 -8.28 4.23
N THR A 107 -4.68 -8.12 4.36
CA THR A 107 -3.72 -8.49 3.31
C THR A 107 -3.76 -9.98 3.03
N MET A 108 -3.79 -10.84 4.06
CA MET A 108 -3.88 -12.28 3.88
C MET A 108 -5.13 -12.70 3.09
N ARG A 109 -6.30 -12.14 3.43
CA ARG A 109 -7.55 -12.41 2.68
C ARG A 109 -7.48 -11.97 1.22
N HIS A 110 -6.83 -10.84 0.95
CA HIS A 110 -6.58 -10.39 -0.43
C HIS A 110 -5.68 -11.37 -1.18
N LEU A 111 -4.57 -11.83 -0.57
CA LEU A 111 -3.66 -12.81 -1.16
C LEU A 111 -4.36 -14.14 -1.45
N GLU A 112 -5.24 -14.60 -0.55
CA GLU A 112 -6.07 -15.80 -0.75
C GLU A 112 -7.04 -15.62 -1.93
N SER A 113 -7.63 -14.44 -2.07
CA SER A 113 -8.53 -14.11 -3.18
C SER A 113 -7.78 -14.11 -4.52
N VAL A 114 -6.58 -13.53 -4.55
CA VAL A 114 -5.69 -13.57 -5.73
C VAL A 114 -5.33 -15.02 -6.08
N ALA A 115 -4.95 -15.82 -5.08
CA ALA A 115 -4.62 -17.23 -5.29
C ALA A 115 -5.80 -18.05 -5.82
N ALA A 116 -7.02 -17.75 -5.37
CA ALA A 116 -8.24 -18.41 -5.83
C ALA A 116 -8.61 -18.07 -7.29
N ALA A 117 -8.18 -16.91 -7.80
CA ALA A 117 -8.32 -16.56 -9.21
C ALA A 117 -7.30 -17.28 -10.13
N MET A 118 -6.25 -17.88 -9.57
CA MET A 118 -5.26 -18.65 -10.30
C MET A 118 -5.67 -20.12 -10.47
N SER A 119 -4.93 -20.88 -11.29
CA SER A 119 -5.09 -22.34 -11.28
C SER A 119 -4.65 -22.90 -9.92
N PRO A 120 -5.19 -24.03 -9.44
CA PRO A 120 -4.91 -24.52 -8.08
C PRO A 120 -3.42 -24.73 -7.78
N GLY A 121 -2.63 -25.16 -8.77
CA GLY A 121 -1.19 -25.31 -8.63
C GLY A 121 -0.47 -23.96 -8.49
N GLN A 122 -0.87 -22.98 -9.29
CA GLN A 122 -0.29 -21.64 -9.29
C GLN A 122 -0.67 -20.83 -8.06
N GLY A 123 -1.93 -20.90 -7.61
CA GLY A 123 -2.38 -20.25 -6.38
C GLY A 123 -1.62 -20.75 -5.15
N ARG A 124 -1.36 -22.06 -5.04
CA ARG A 124 -0.53 -22.61 -3.96
C ARG A 124 0.91 -22.10 -4.03
N ARG A 125 1.50 -22.06 -5.23
CA ARG A 125 2.86 -21.55 -5.43
C ARG A 125 2.96 -20.06 -5.08
N TYR A 126 1.95 -19.29 -5.47
CA TYR A 126 1.83 -17.87 -5.17
C TYR A 126 1.82 -17.65 -3.65
N LEU A 127 0.92 -18.32 -2.91
CA LEU A 127 0.85 -18.20 -1.45
C LEU A 127 2.17 -18.60 -0.77
N ALA A 128 2.81 -19.68 -1.24
CA ALA A 128 4.10 -20.11 -0.72
C ALA A 128 5.21 -19.06 -0.91
N LEU A 129 5.13 -18.25 -1.97
CA LEU A 129 6.07 -17.16 -2.24
C LEU A 129 5.77 -15.92 -1.39
N VAL A 130 4.51 -15.52 -1.26
CA VAL A 130 4.14 -14.18 -0.76
C VAL A 130 3.82 -14.15 0.74
N VAL A 131 3.26 -15.23 1.30
CA VAL A 131 2.90 -15.28 2.73
C VAL A 131 4.12 -15.13 3.64
N PRO A 132 5.30 -15.73 3.36
CA PRO A 132 6.50 -15.49 4.16
C PRO A 132 6.97 -14.03 4.14
N LYS A 133 6.69 -13.29 3.05
CA LYS A 133 7.02 -11.86 2.96
C LYS A 133 6.10 -11.04 3.86
N LEU A 134 4.80 -11.35 3.87
CA LEU A 134 3.83 -10.69 4.75
C LEU A 134 4.20 -10.88 6.24
N ALA A 135 4.64 -12.09 6.60
CA ALA A 135 5.08 -12.38 7.98
C ALA A 135 6.29 -11.54 8.44
N ARG A 136 7.12 -11.07 7.50
CA ARG A 136 8.32 -10.24 7.77
C ARG A 136 8.09 -8.76 7.50
N HIS A 137 6.87 -8.37 7.18
CA HIS A 137 6.58 -7.01 6.76
C HIS A 137 6.57 -6.05 7.96
N GLU A 138 7.45 -5.06 7.93
CA GLU A 138 7.64 -4.10 9.04
C GLU A 138 6.74 -2.86 8.95
N HIS A 139 5.78 -2.83 8.00
CA HIS A 139 4.81 -1.73 7.82
C HIS A 139 5.46 -0.33 7.71
N THR A 140 6.68 -0.31 7.16
CA THR A 140 7.43 0.92 6.87
C THR A 140 7.07 1.52 5.51
N GLN A 141 6.54 0.69 4.62
CA GLN A 141 6.05 0.99 3.27
C GLN A 141 4.84 0.08 2.98
N PRO A 142 4.00 0.36 1.96
CA PRO A 142 2.94 -0.56 1.57
C PRO A 142 3.50 -1.96 1.22
N PHE A 143 2.69 -2.99 1.45
CA PHE A 143 3.05 -4.34 1.05
C PHE A 143 3.09 -4.46 -0.48
N GLY A 144 4.20 -4.96 -1.02
CA GLY A 144 4.41 -5.19 -2.45
C GLY A 144 5.06 -6.55 -2.71
N LEU A 145 4.93 -7.08 -3.93
CA LEU A 145 5.47 -8.40 -4.27
C LEU A 145 6.94 -8.37 -4.67
N LYS A 146 7.50 -7.18 -4.96
CA LYS A 146 8.93 -6.93 -5.25
C LYS A 146 9.64 -6.28 -4.06
#